data_AF-A0A8X7YQ38-F1
#
_entry.id   AF-A0A8X7YQ38-F1
#
_cell.length_a   1.000
_cell.length_b   1.000
_cell.length_c   1.000
_cell.angle_alpha   90.00
_cell.angle_beta   90.00
_cell.angle_gamma   90.00
#
_symmetry.space_group_name_H-M   'P 1'
#
loop_
_entity.id
_entity.type
_entity.pdbx_description
1 polymer ?
#
loop_
_entity_poly.entity_id
_entity_poly.type
_entity_poly.pdbx_seq_one_letter_code
_entity_poly.pdbx_strand_id
1 'polypeptide(L)'
;MGDNTQKQFFYVPLKGYHTCALRDGHLLNFLLNLSTGELKDRKKHEEGAVKERARDYNANWMLAVEILDDDIYLGAENNFNLFTNLSIDSDMVPLSCTYPDSDGGQILTAIFGTVNSVMRVIASLPLEQYLFLEKLQSNLRKVIKGVGGLSHEQWRSFNNEKKTVDAKNFLDGDLIETFLDLSHSQIEEIGKTMNTIVEELYEKVEELARLR
;
A
#
# COMPACT_ATOMS: atom_id res chain seq x y z
N MET A 1 -29.34 -20.52 19.05
CA MET A 1 -28.78 -19.21 18.67
C MET A 1 -27.65 -19.50 17.69
N GLY A 2 -27.91 -19.28 16.40
CA GLY A 2 -26.94 -19.56 15.34
C GLY A 2 -25.87 -18.47 15.31
N ASP A 3 -24.63 -18.88 15.45
CA ASP A 3 -23.44 -18.05 15.24
C ASP A 3 -23.46 -17.51 13.80
N ASN A 4 -23.72 -16.21 13.67
CA ASN A 4 -23.90 -15.50 12.42
C ASN A 4 -22.57 -14.88 11.94
N THR A 5 -21.46 -15.60 12.13
CA THR A 5 -20.14 -15.17 11.65
C THR A 5 -20.10 -15.23 10.13
N GLN A 6 -19.86 -14.07 9.51
CA GLN A 6 -19.71 -13.92 8.07
C GLN A 6 -18.69 -14.93 7.51
N LYS A 7 -19.05 -15.56 6.39
CA LYS A 7 -18.15 -16.42 5.61
C LYS A 7 -17.06 -15.53 4.99
N GLN A 8 -15.82 -15.62 5.47
CA GLN A 8 -14.68 -14.99 4.81
C GLN A 8 -14.08 -15.97 3.81
N PHE A 9 -14.27 -15.69 2.52
CA PHE A 9 -13.53 -16.34 1.45
C PHE A 9 -12.23 -15.55 1.25
N PHE A 10 -11.09 -16.19 1.50
CA PHE A 10 -9.80 -15.62 1.14
C PHE A 10 -9.49 -16.01 -0.29
N TYR A 11 -9.20 -15.01 -1.12
CA TYR A 11 -8.79 -15.16 -2.50
C TYR A 11 -7.32 -14.79 -2.59
N VAL A 12 -6.48 -15.75 -2.96
CA VAL A 12 -5.07 -15.48 -3.29
C VAL A 12 -4.87 -15.91 -4.74
N PRO A 13 -4.70 -14.97 -5.68
CA PRO A 13 -4.37 -15.31 -7.06
C PRO A 13 -2.89 -15.72 -7.13
N LEU A 14 -2.59 -17.00 -6.96
CA LEU A 14 -1.29 -17.53 -7.37
C LEU A 14 -1.32 -17.75 -8.89
N LYS A 15 -0.20 -17.57 -9.59
CA LYS A 15 -0.10 -17.67 -11.07
C LYS A 15 -0.88 -18.89 -11.63
N GLY A 16 -2.09 -18.66 -12.13
CA GLY A 16 -2.98 -19.66 -12.72
C GLY A 16 -3.83 -20.52 -11.77
N TYR A 17 -3.66 -20.38 -10.45
CA TYR A 17 -4.39 -21.16 -9.43
C TYR A 17 -5.08 -20.26 -8.40
N HIS A 18 -6.35 -20.56 -8.12
CA HIS A 18 -7.13 -19.92 -7.08
C HIS A 18 -7.23 -20.87 -5.90
N THR A 19 -6.69 -20.46 -4.76
CA THR A 19 -6.78 -21.22 -3.52
C THR A 19 -7.90 -20.67 -2.65
N CYS A 20 -8.83 -21.55 -2.24
CA CYS A 20 -9.88 -21.23 -1.28
C CYS A 20 -9.63 -22.02 0.01
N ALA A 21 -9.64 -21.31 1.15
CA ALA A 21 -9.64 -21.93 2.47
C ALA A 21 -11.07 -22.15 2.96
N LEU A 22 -11.37 -23.38 3.36
CA LEU A 22 -12.64 -23.77 3.96
C LEU A 22 -12.54 -23.71 5.50
N ARG A 23 -13.70 -23.60 6.18
CA ARG A 23 -13.79 -23.51 7.65
C ARG A 23 -13.19 -24.73 8.38
N ASP A 24 -13.16 -25.88 7.71
CA ASP A 24 -12.58 -27.12 8.22
C ASP A 24 -11.05 -27.18 8.08
N GLY A 25 -10.42 -26.08 7.61
CA GLY A 25 -8.99 -26.00 7.41
C GLY A 25 -8.52 -26.64 6.11
N HIS A 26 -9.42 -27.11 5.23
CA HIS A 26 -9.01 -27.62 3.93
C HIS A 26 -8.77 -26.48 2.93
N LEU A 27 -7.68 -26.60 2.18
CA LEU A 27 -7.38 -25.75 1.03
C LEU A 27 -7.81 -26.46 -0.26
N LEU A 28 -8.57 -25.75 -1.09
CA LEU A 28 -8.94 -26.19 -2.43
C LEU A 28 -8.29 -25.28 -3.46
N ASN A 29 -7.51 -25.88 -4.36
CA ASN A 29 -6.97 -25.19 -5.51
C ASN A 29 -7.88 -25.42 -6.72
N PHE A 30 -8.16 -24.35 -7.44
CA PHE A 30 -8.90 -24.34 -8.69
C PHE A 30 -8.06 -23.69 -9.79
N LEU A 31 -8.08 -24.26 -10.98
CA LEU A 31 -7.55 -23.62 -12.18
C LEU A 31 -8.63 -22.71 -12.78
N LEU A 32 -8.37 -21.41 -12.94
CA LEU A 32 -9.29 -20.54 -13.68
C LEU A 32 -8.96 -20.58 -15.17
N ASN A 33 -9.94 -20.94 -15.96
CA ASN A 33 -9.88 -20.73 -17.39
C ASN A 33 -10.20 -19.26 -17.70
N LEU A 34 -9.18 -18.49 -18.10
CA LEU A 34 -9.33 -17.06 -18.41
C LEU A 34 -10.17 -16.76 -19.64
N SER A 35 -10.37 -17.72 -20.57
CA SER A 35 -11.19 -17.50 -21.76
C SER A 35 -12.67 -17.78 -21.52
N THR A 36 -13.02 -18.63 -20.55
CA THR A 36 -14.41 -18.98 -20.24
C THR A 36 -14.90 -18.44 -18.89
N GLY A 37 -13.99 -18.01 -18.02
CA GLY A 37 -14.30 -17.65 -16.63
C GLY A 37 -14.63 -18.86 -15.73
N GLU A 38 -14.48 -20.08 -16.24
CA GLU A 38 -14.80 -21.30 -15.48
C GLU A 38 -13.63 -21.74 -14.59
N LEU A 39 -13.96 -22.15 -13.36
CA LEU A 39 -13.02 -22.85 -12.48
C LEU A 39 -13.03 -24.35 -12.80
N LYS A 40 -11.87 -24.90 -13.15
CA LYS A 40 -11.64 -26.32 -13.41
C LYS A 40 -10.67 -26.93 -12.40
N ASP A 41 -10.78 -28.24 -12.24
CA ASP A 41 -9.90 -29.12 -11.46
C ASP A 41 -9.75 -28.76 -9.97
N ARG A 42 -10.44 -29.53 -9.12
CA ARG A 42 -10.32 -29.45 -7.65
C ARG A 42 -9.18 -30.35 -7.21
N LYS A 43 -7.98 -29.81 -7.02
CA LYS A 43 -6.92 -30.55 -6.31
C LYS A 43 -7.00 -30.26 -4.82
N LYS A 44 -7.28 -31.31 -4.03
CA LYS A 44 -7.08 -31.27 -2.58
C LYS A 44 -5.56 -31.18 -2.37
N HIS A 45 -5.09 -30.15 -1.69
CA HIS A 45 -3.70 -30.12 -1.25
C HIS A 45 -3.47 -31.30 -0.29
N GLU A 46 -2.30 -31.94 -0.35
CA GLU A 46 -1.94 -33.00 0.60
C GLU A 46 -2.10 -32.50 2.04
N GLU A 47 -2.60 -33.39 2.91
CA GLU A 47 -3.01 -33.11 4.29
C GLU A 47 -1.89 -32.48 5.12
N GLY A 48 -1.90 -31.15 5.17
CA GLY A 48 -1.26 -30.34 6.20
C GLY A 48 -2.35 -29.47 6.82
N ALA A 49 -2.47 -29.48 8.15
CA ALA A 49 -3.39 -28.58 8.84
C ALA A 49 -2.99 -27.12 8.53
N VAL A 50 -3.96 -26.29 8.13
CA VAL A 50 -3.74 -24.85 8.01
C VAL A 50 -3.27 -24.34 9.37
N LYS A 51 -2.06 -23.82 9.39
CA LYS A 51 -1.48 -23.17 10.56
C LYS A 51 -1.60 -21.67 10.35
N GLU A 52 -2.28 -21.00 11.27
CA GLU A 52 -2.25 -19.55 11.34
C GLU A 52 -0.80 -19.09 11.53
N ARG A 53 -0.30 -18.29 10.57
CA ARG A 53 1.08 -17.79 10.60
C ARG A 53 1.19 -16.41 11.23
N ALA A 54 0.19 -15.54 11.06
CA ALA A 54 0.13 -14.23 11.68
C ALA A 54 -1.30 -13.67 11.62
N ARG A 55 -1.64 -12.77 12.55
CA ARG A 55 -2.92 -12.06 12.57
C ARG A 55 -2.74 -10.62 13.05
N ASP A 56 -3.45 -9.70 12.40
CA ASP A 56 -3.65 -8.34 12.92
C ASP A 56 -4.90 -8.33 13.81
N TYR A 57 -4.74 -7.92 15.06
CA TYR A 57 -5.82 -7.85 16.04
C TYR A 57 -6.63 -6.54 15.97
N ASN A 58 -6.24 -5.61 15.11
CA ASN A 58 -7.03 -4.41 14.86
C ASN A 58 -8.31 -4.76 14.10
N ALA A 59 -9.45 -4.60 14.76
CA ALA A 59 -10.75 -4.78 14.13
C ALA A 59 -11.04 -3.65 13.14
N ASN A 60 -10.63 -3.84 11.90
CA ASN A 60 -10.87 -2.99 10.74
C ASN A 60 -11.83 -3.70 9.77
N TRP A 61 -12.72 -2.94 9.12
CA TRP A 61 -13.58 -3.52 8.09
C TRP A 61 -12.84 -3.49 6.75
N MET A 62 -12.21 -4.62 6.43
CA MET A 62 -11.40 -4.79 5.22
C MET A 62 -12.26 -4.75 3.96
N LEU A 63 -11.84 -3.94 2.98
CA LEU A 63 -12.40 -3.91 1.63
C LEU A 63 -11.55 -4.70 0.64
N ALA A 64 -10.22 -4.61 0.76
CA ALA A 64 -9.28 -5.32 -0.09
C ALA A 64 -7.98 -5.62 0.66
N VAL A 65 -7.26 -6.66 0.23
CA VAL A 65 -5.93 -7.02 0.71
C VAL A 65 -5.08 -7.44 -0.49
N GLU A 66 -3.81 -7.04 -0.50
CA GLU A 66 -2.81 -7.42 -1.49
C GLU A 66 -1.53 -7.87 -0.78
N ILE A 67 -0.87 -8.89 -1.29
CA ILE A 67 0.43 -9.35 -0.79
C ILE A 67 1.49 -8.64 -1.63
N LEU A 68 2.27 -7.75 -1.03
CA LEU A 68 3.33 -7.04 -1.74
C LEU A 68 4.61 -7.89 -1.78
N ASP A 69 4.94 -8.54 -0.67
CA ASP A 69 6.10 -9.41 -0.52
C ASP A 69 5.77 -10.51 0.52
N ASP A 70 6.68 -11.48 0.73
CA ASP A 70 6.48 -12.63 1.62
C ASP A 70 6.06 -12.22 3.05
N ASP A 71 6.56 -11.08 3.51
CA ASP A 71 6.27 -10.56 4.84
C ASP A 71 5.47 -9.24 4.82
N ILE A 72 5.25 -8.61 3.65
CA ILE A 72 4.59 -7.29 3.55
C ILE A 72 3.20 -7.42 2.92
N TYR A 73 2.19 -6.97 3.67
CA TYR A 73 0.79 -7.05 3.30
C TYR A 73 0.20 -5.64 3.24
N LEU A 74 -0.52 -5.32 2.16
CA LEU A 74 -1.25 -4.07 1.99
C LEU A 74 -2.74 -4.30 2.25
N GLY A 75 -3.33 -3.48 3.10
CA GLY A 75 -4.76 -3.52 3.43
C GLY A 75 -5.45 -2.20 3.07
N ALA A 76 -6.69 -2.30 2.61
CA ALA A 76 -7.62 -1.18 2.46
C ALA A 76 -8.85 -1.41 3.33
N GLU A 77 -9.29 -0.38 4.08
CA GLU A 77 -10.48 -0.44 4.93
C GLU A 77 -11.60 0.49 4.48
N ASN A 78 -12.80 0.28 5.03
CA ASN A 78 -14.05 0.97 4.69
C ASN A 78 -14.05 2.48 4.97
N ASN A 79 -13.12 2.98 5.79
CA ASN A 79 -12.93 4.40 6.05
C ASN A 79 -11.99 5.09 5.02
N PHE A 80 -11.72 4.45 3.88
CA PHE A 80 -10.82 4.95 2.82
C PHE A 80 -9.36 5.08 3.26
N ASN A 81 -8.94 4.34 4.29
CA ASN A 81 -7.55 4.26 4.71
C ASN A 81 -6.84 3.09 4.03
N LEU A 82 -5.56 3.29 3.77
CA LEU A 82 -4.61 2.25 3.41
C LEU A 82 -3.65 2.02 4.58
N PHE A 83 -3.22 0.79 4.76
CA PHE A 83 -2.21 0.45 5.76
C PHE A 83 -1.36 -0.73 5.28
N THR A 84 -0.12 -0.79 5.77
CA THR A 84 0.77 -1.91 5.53
C THR A 84 1.04 -2.66 6.84
N ASN A 85 1.04 -3.98 6.77
CA ASN A 85 1.36 -4.88 7.87
C ASN A 85 2.62 -5.67 7.51
N LEU A 86 3.51 -5.83 8.48
CA LEU A 86 4.62 -6.79 8.37
C LEU A 86 4.31 -8.01 9.23
N SER A 87 4.44 -9.19 8.64
CA SER A 87 4.40 -10.46 9.36
C SER A 87 5.75 -10.68 10.03
N ILE A 88 5.80 -10.56 11.36
CA ILE A 88 6.98 -10.92 12.17
C ILE A 88 6.57 -12.07 13.09
N ASP A 89 7.23 -13.23 12.97
CA ASP A 89 7.20 -14.32 13.96
C ASP A 89 5.87 -14.50 14.74
N SER A 90 4.77 -14.77 14.02
CA SER A 90 3.41 -15.04 14.55
C SER A 90 2.46 -13.85 14.70
N ASP A 91 2.93 -12.61 14.56
CA ASP A 91 2.09 -11.41 14.68
C ASP A 91 2.16 -10.54 13.40
N MET A 92 1.03 -9.95 13.01
CA MET A 92 1.05 -8.85 12.03
C MET A 92 1.10 -7.53 12.80
N VAL A 93 2.16 -6.77 12.58
CA VAL A 93 2.31 -5.45 13.16
C VAL A 93 1.95 -4.41 12.09
N PRO A 94 1.02 -3.46 12.38
CA PRO A 94 0.83 -2.30 11.53
C PRO A 94 2.13 -1.52 11.51
N LEU A 95 2.84 -1.65 10.40
CA LEU A 95 4.12 -1.02 10.24
C LEU A 95 3.97 0.19 9.35
N SER A 96 4.30 1.33 9.93
CA SER A 96 5.16 2.27 9.24
C SER A 96 6.47 1.55 8.91
N CYS A 97 6.58 0.86 7.76
CA CYS A 97 7.72 -0.03 7.46
C CYS A 97 9.00 0.70 7.02
N THR A 98 10.14 0.22 7.52
CA THR A 98 11.49 0.34 6.95
C THR A 98 11.89 -1.05 6.41
N TYR A 99 12.62 -1.10 5.30
CA TYR A 99 13.06 -2.33 4.62
C TYR A 99 14.29 -2.94 5.31
N PRO A 100 14.32 -4.25 5.64
CA PRO A 100 15.58 -4.97 5.79
C PRO A 100 16.13 -5.22 4.38
N ASP A 101 17.35 -4.75 4.13
CA ASP A 101 18.04 -4.74 2.83
C ASP A 101 17.87 -6.06 2.06
N SER A 102 16.95 -6.07 1.09
CA SER A 102 16.92 -7.10 0.05
C SER A 102 17.70 -6.59 -1.15
N ASP A 103 18.79 -7.28 -1.43
CA ASP A 103 19.73 -7.02 -2.50
C ASP A 103 19.05 -7.33 -3.85
N GLY A 104 18.32 -6.37 -4.42
CA GLY A 104 17.55 -6.64 -5.65
C GLY A 104 16.51 -5.62 -6.14
N GLY A 105 16.80 -4.32 -6.08
CA GLY A 105 16.42 -3.24 -7.03
C GLY A 105 15.06 -3.14 -7.76
N GLN A 106 14.06 -3.99 -7.55
CA GLN A 106 12.74 -3.85 -8.19
C GLN A 106 11.72 -3.18 -7.27
N ILE A 107 11.23 -2.02 -7.70
CA ILE A 107 10.10 -1.32 -7.08
C ILE A 107 8.85 -2.18 -7.28
N LEU A 108 8.34 -2.76 -6.19
CA LEU A 108 7.07 -3.48 -6.19
C LEU A 108 5.94 -2.47 -6.39
N THR A 109 5.12 -2.66 -7.42
CA THR A 109 4.00 -1.79 -7.76
C THR A 109 2.68 -2.58 -7.72
N ALA A 110 1.70 -2.02 -7.02
CA ALA A 110 0.33 -2.52 -6.97
C ALA A 110 -0.62 -1.45 -7.53
N ILE A 111 -1.52 -1.87 -8.43
CA ILE A 111 -2.55 -1.00 -9.00
C ILE A 111 -3.87 -1.32 -8.31
N PHE A 112 -4.61 -0.30 -7.89
CA PHE A 112 -5.93 -0.48 -7.29
C PHE A 112 -6.94 0.53 -7.85
N GLY A 113 -8.18 0.07 -7.97
CA GLY A 113 -9.32 0.90 -8.31
C GLY A 113 -10.14 1.23 -7.07
N THR A 114 -10.72 2.43 -7.04
CA THR A 114 -11.62 2.87 -5.97
C THR A 114 -13.07 2.90 -6.44
N VAL A 115 -14.03 2.89 -5.50
CA VAL A 115 -15.47 3.00 -5.81
C VAL A 115 -15.85 4.29 -6.53
N ASN A 116 -15.00 5.32 -6.45
CA ASN A 116 -15.16 6.59 -7.16
C ASN A 116 -14.54 6.56 -8.56
N SER A 117 -14.27 5.37 -9.10
CA SER A 117 -13.68 5.15 -10.43
C SER A 117 -12.29 5.77 -10.62
N VAL A 118 -11.58 6.05 -9.52
CA VAL A 118 -10.17 6.48 -9.57
C VAL A 118 -9.27 5.25 -9.53
N MET A 119 -8.39 5.13 -10.51
CA MET A 119 -7.29 4.15 -10.54
C MET A 119 -6.05 4.78 -9.93
N ARG A 120 -5.33 4.03 -9.09
CA ARG A 120 -4.15 4.50 -8.35
C ARG A 120 -3.07 3.44 -8.32
N VAL A 121 -1.84 3.88 -8.11
CA VAL A 121 -0.64 3.03 -7.97
C VAL A 121 -0.07 3.21 -6.58
N ILE A 122 0.34 2.11 -5.94
CA ILE A 122 1.20 2.10 -4.76
C ILE A 122 2.50 1.46 -5.18
N ALA A 123 3.61 2.12 -4.87
CA ALA A 123 4.96 1.67 -5.17
C ALA A 123 5.76 1.56 -3.86
N SER A 124 6.44 0.43 -3.65
CA SER A 124 7.40 0.27 -2.56
C SER A 124 8.75 0.87 -2.96
N LEU A 125 9.23 1.82 -2.17
CA LEU A 125 10.46 2.56 -2.47
C LEU A 125 11.62 2.10 -1.57
N PRO A 126 12.85 2.06 -2.10
CA PRO A 126 14.06 1.91 -1.28
C PRO A 126 14.15 3.02 -0.21
N LEU A 127 14.75 2.70 0.94
CA LEU A 127 14.81 3.62 2.08
C LEU A 127 15.44 4.98 1.72
N GLU A 128 16.53 4.97 0.95
CA GLU A 128 17.21 6.21 0.52
C GLU A 128 16.28 7.11 -0.29
N GLN A 129 15.53 6.54 -1.24
CA GLN A 129 14.56 7.27 -2.05
C GLN A 129 13.41 7.79 -1.18
N TYR A 130 12.87 6.95 -0.28
CA TYR A 130 11.83 7.36 0.65
C TYR A 130 12.25 8.55 1.51
N LEU A 131 13.44 8.51 2.13
CA LEU A 131 13.93 9.59 2.99
C LEU A 131 14.12 10.90 2.21
N PHE A 132 14.63 10.82 0.99
CA PHE A 132 14.78 11.97 0.11
C PHE A 132 13.43 12.61 -0.21
N LEU A 133 12.45 11.79 -0.60
CA LEU A 133 11.13 12.24 -1.01
C LEU A 133 10.28 12.73 0.18
N GLU A 134 10.45 12.15 1.37
CA GLU A 134 9.79 12.66 2.58
C GLU A 134 10.31 14.04 2.95
N LYS A 135 11.62 14.29 2.76
CA LYS A 135 12.21 15.61 2.92
C LYS A 135 11.66 16.60 1.89
N LEU A 136 11.53 16.19 0.63
CA LEU A 136 10.91 17.01 -0.42
C LEU A 136 9.45 17.34 -0.07
N GLN A 137 8.65 16.32 0.22
CA GLN A 137 7.24 16.44 0.63
C GLN A 137 7.09 17.40 1.83
N SER A 138 7.93 17.28 2.85
CA SER A 138 7.91 18.17 4.02
C SER A 138 8.18 19.64 3.68
N ASN A 139 9.01 19.91 2.66
CA ASN A 139 9.24 21.27 2.17
C ASN A 139 8.10 21.76 1.27
N LEU A 140 7.56 20.89 0.42
CA LEU A 140 6.38 21.19 -0.40
C LEU A 140 5.18 21.61 0.44
N ARG A 141 4.92 20.94 1.58
CA ARG A 141 3.84 21.33 2.51
C ARG A 141 3.98 22.76 3.07
N LYS A 142 5.20 23.33 3.12
CA LYS A 142 5.43 24.70 3.61
C LYS A 142 5.12 25.75 2.53
N VAL A 143 5.35 25.38 1.27
CA VAL A 143 5.20 26.26 0.11
C VAL A 143 3.78 26.19 -0.45
N ILE A 144 3.21 24.99 -0.53
CA ILE A 144 1.88 24.71 -1.04
C ILE A 144 0.87 24.85 0.10
N LYS A 145 0.03 25.88 0.00
CA LYS A 145 -1.08 26.07 0.94
C LYS A 145 -2.29 25.29 0.44
N GLY A 146 -2.82 24.41 1.28
CA GLY A 146 -4.06 23.71 0.97
C GLY A 146 -5.21 24.70 0.74
N VAL A 147 -6.14 24.32 -0.13
CA VAL A 147 -7.33 25.13 -0.45
C VAL A 147 -8.11 25.38 0.85
N GLY A 148 -8.50 26.63 1.09
CA GLY A 148 -9.22 27.01 2.31
C GLY A 148 -8.42 26.91 3.60
N GLY A 149 -7.08 26.78 3.53
CA GLY A 149 -6.22 26.65 4.70
C GLY A 149 -6.21 25.24 5.32
N LEU A 150 -6.71 24.24 4.59
CA LEU A 150 -6.68 22.85 5.03
C LEU A 150 -5.25 22.30 5.05
N SER A 151 -4.90 21.56 6.10
CA SER A 151 -3.60 20.89 6.20
C SER A 151 -3.60 19.59 5.40
N HIS A 152 -2.62 19.44 4.51
CA HIS A 152 -2.39 18.19 3.78
C HIS A 152 -2.13 17.00 4.72
N GLU A 153 -1.40 17.23 5.82
CA GLU A 153 -1.08 16.20 6.79
C GLU A 153 -2.34 15.68 7.48
N GLN A 154 -3.21 16.59 7.94
CA GLN A 154 -4.49 16.24 8.55
C GLN A 154 -5.42 15.52 7.56
N TRP A 155 -5.39 15.92 6.29
CA TRP A 155 -6.17 15.26 5.24
C TRP A 155 -5.70 13.83 4.97
N ARG A 156 -4.39 13.57 5.09
CA ARG A 156 -3.80 12.24 4.86
C ARG A 156 -3.75 11.37 6.12
N SER A 157 -4.02 11.90 7.31
CA SER A 157 -4.09 11.12 8.55
C SER A 157 -5.01 9.90 8.40
N PHE A 158 -4.56 8.76 8.93
CA PHE A 158 -5.40 7.60 9.12
C PHE A 158 -6.57 8.02 10.02
N ASN A 159 -7.80 7.83 9.55
CA ASN A 159 -8.97 8.30 10.28
C ASN A 159 -10.14 7.32 10.21
N ASN A 160 -10.58 6.84 11.37
CA ASN A 160 -11.81 6.05 11.50
C ASN A 160 -12.55 6.43 12.80
N GLU A 161 -13.67 5.76 13.07
CA GLU A 161 -14.50 6.05 14.26
C GLU A 161 -13.76 5.88 15.59
N LYS A 162 -12.67 5.10 15.61
CA LYS A 162 -11.93 4.76 16.83
C LYS A 162 -10.74 5.67 17.07
N LYS A 163 -10.06 6.10 16.01
CA LYS A 163 -8.82 6.87 16.10
C LYS A 163 -8.54 7.71 14.87
N THR A 164 -7.85 8.80 15.11
CA THR A 164 -7.15 9.58 14.09
C THR A 164 -5.66 9.54 14.42
N VAL A 165 -4.82 9.12 13.47
CA VAL A 165 -3.37 8.99 13.64
C VAL A 165 -2.68 9.55 12.40
N ASP A 166 -1.58 10.25 12.60
CA ASP A 166 -0.80 10.79 11.47
C ASP A 166 -0.35 9.68 10.53
N ALA A 167 -0.41 9.98 9.22
CA ALA A 167 0.13 9.08 8.21
C ALA A 167 1.63 8.91 8.42
N LYS A 168 2.09 7.66 8.40
CA LYS A 168 3.51 7.33 8.52
C LYS A 168 3.88 6.39 7.38
N ASN A 169 5.04 6.64 6.78
CA ASN A 169 5.63 5.81 5.73
C ASN A 169 4.80 5.68 4.46
N PHE A 170 3.95 6.69 4.22
CA PHE A 170 3.29 6.91 2.95
C PHE A 170 3.71 8.27 2.41
N LEU A 171 4.10 8.29 1.13
CA LEU A 171 4.34 9.51 0.38
C LEU A 171 3.11 9.82 -0.48
N ASP A 172 2.74 11.09 -0.52
CA ASP A 172 1.66 11.59 -1.36
C ASP A 172 2.23 11.95 -2.74
N GLY A 173 2.14 11.01 -3.68
CA GLY A 173 2.60 11.20 -5.06
C GLY A 173 1.96 12.41 -5.73
N ASP A 174 0.67 12.68 -5.48
CA ASP A 174 -0.05 13.82 -6.06
C ASP A 174 0.57 15.15 -5.57
N LEU A 175 0.94 15.21 -4.28
CA LEU A 175 1.61 16.37 -3.70
C LEU A 175 3.04 16.53 -4.21
N ILE A 176 3.79 15.44 -4.34
CA ILE A 176 5.17 15.46 -4.87
C ILE A 176 5.18 15.88 -6.33
N GLU A 177 4.27 15.36 -7.16
CA GLU A 177 4.16 15.72 -8.58
C GLU A 177 3.86 17.22 -8.77
N THR A 178 3.14 17.84 -7.83
CA THR A 178 2.88 19.29 -7.85
C THR A 178 4.18 20.12 -7.85
N PHE A 179 5.32 19.55 -7.46
CA PHE A 179 6.64 20.18 -7.62
C PHE A 179 6.88 20.66 -9.05
N LEU A 180 6.45 19.91 -10.06
CA LEU A 180 6.65 20.23 -11.48
C LEU A 180 5.84 21.47 -11.94
N ASP A 181 4.82 21.86 -11.16
CA ASP A 181 3.97 23.01 -11.43
C ASP A 181 4.42 24.29 -10.69
N LEU A 182 5.46 24.19 -9.84
CA LEU A 182 5.94 25.32 -9.04
C LEU A 182 6.73 26.33 -9.89
N SER A 183 6.74 27.59 -9.43
CA SER A 183 7.58 28.61 -10.05
C SER A 183 9.06 28.35 -9.76
N HIS A 184 9.94 28.80 -10.66
CA HIS A 184 11.39 28.64 -10.53
C HIS A 184 11.93 29.18 -9.19
N SER A 185 11.38 30.30 -8.71
CA SER A 185 11.76 30.88 -7.41
C SER A 185 11.44 29.95 -6.23
N GLN A 186 10.31 29.25 -6.26
CA GLN A 186 9.93 28.30 -5.21
C GLN A 186 10.81 27.06 -5.26
N ILE A 187 11.12 26.58 -6.46
CA ILE A 187 11.98 25.41 -6.66
C ILE A 187 13.41 25.69 -6.17
N GLU A 188 13.98 26.85 -6.46
CA GLU A 188 15.28 27.25 -5.93
C GLU A 188 15.30 27.34 -4.40
N GLU A 189 14.22 27.82 -3.78
CA GLU A 189 14.08 27.87 -2.32
C GLU A 189 14.07 26.46 -1.71
N ILE A 190 13.34 25.54 -2.34
CA ILE A 190 13.30 24.13 -1.95
C ILE A 190 14.69 23.49 -2.11
N GLY A 191 15.37 23.71 -3.24
CA GLY A 191 16.73 23.19 -3.48
C GLY A 191 17.74 23.65 -2.43
N LYS A 192 17.71 24.94 -2.08
CA LYS A 192 18.52 25.50 -0.97
C LYS A 192 18.22 24.82 0.36
N THR A 193 16.94 24.60 0.67
CA THR A 193 16.51 23.96 1.93
C THR A 193 16.89 22.48 1.98
N MET A 194 16.87 21.81 0.83
CA MET A 194 17.26 20.41 0.71
C MET A 194 18.77 20.20 0.65
N ASN A 195 19.54 21.26 0.35
CA ASN A 195 20.97 21.23 0.05
C ASN A 195 21.27 20.35 -1.17
N THR A 196 20.47 20.51 -2.21
CA THR A 196 20.49 19.72 -3.46
C THR A 196 20.36 20.66 -4.65
N ILE A 197 20.96 20.29 -5.79
CA ILE A 197 20.82 21.05 -7.03
C ILE A 197 19.42 20.84 -7.64
N VAL A 198 18.91 21.84 -8.35
CA VAL A 198 17.53 21.82 -8.87
C VAL A 198 17.35 20.72 -9.91
N GLU A 199 18.38 20.46 -10.72
CA GLU A 199 18.39 19.42 -11.74
C GLU A 199 18.17 18.03 -11.13
N GLU A 200 18.82 17.73 -10.00
CA GLU A 200 18.67 16.46 -9.29
C GLU A 200 17.25 16.30 -8.70
N LEU A 201 16.62 17.39 -8.25
CA LEU A 201 15.22 17.36 -7.82
C LEU A 201 14.29 17.01 -8.98
N TYR A 202 14.49 17.61 -10.16
CA TYR A 202 13.70 17.29 -11.35
C TYR A 202 13.87 15.83 -11.75
N GLU A 203 15.11 15.34 -11.83
CA GLU A 203 15.39 13.95 -12.21
C GLU A 203 14.66 12.96 -11.29
N LYS A 204 14.69 13.19 -9.97
CA LYS A 204 14.01 12.32 -8.99
C LYS A 204 12.49 12.38 -9.06
N VAL A 205 11.90 13.56 -9.27
CA VAL A 205 10.44 13.70 -9.41
C VAL A 205 9.95 13.11 -10.74
N GLU A 206 10.70 13.29 -11.83
CA GLU A 206 10.38 12.67 -13.11
C GLU A 206 10.50 11.14 -13.08
N GLU A 207 11.48 10.60 -12.36
CA GLU A 207 11.64 9.15 -12.16
C GLU A 207 10.38 8.56 -11.50
N LEU A 208 9.85 9.22 -10.46
CA LEU A 208 8.59 8.82 -9.83
C LEU A 208 7.39 8.92 -10.76
N ALA A 209 7.29 10.01 -11.52
CA ALA A 209 6.16 10.24 -12.43
C ALA A 209 6.09 9.20 -13.57
N ARG A 210 7.17 8.45 -13.81
CA ARG A 210 7.20 7.32 -14.76
C ARG A 210 6.67 6.00 -14.20
N LEU A 211 6.39 5.92 -12.90
CA LEU A 211 5.83 4.72 -12.25
C LEU A 211 4.32 4.55 -12.49
N ARG A 212 3.67 5.50 -13.16
CA ARG A 212 2.24 5.48 -13.50
C ARG A 212 1.96 4.80 -14.84
#